data_AF-A0A1L3SXI6-F1
#
_entry.id   AF-A0A1L3SXI6-F1
#
_cell.length_a   1.000
_cell.length_b   1.000
_cell.length_c   1.000
_cell.angle_alpha   90.00
_cell.angle_beta   90.00
_cell.angle_gamma   90.00
#
_symmetry.space_group_name_H-M   'P 1'
#
loop_
_entity.id
_entity.type
_entity.pdbx_description
1 polymer ?
#
loop_
_entity_poly.entity_id
_entity_poly.type
_entity_poly.pdbx_seq_one_letter_code
_entity_poly.pdbx_strand_id
1 'polypeptide(L)'
;MEGYIRDDLATANPDSVNPVDLLDWQDSRNQLLETTEGRALVDEWQSMAGFKTHLERVQTQARGIVNAVSEDRRAMRVFMQRFDDSMTEAARYAVYAEIADGPPSFVNPVDEDGLKKFGANQVGRELIDEWGPWAAEKVAAAWFRANRLLARMDDADALDFLDWFDDLKPNEAKTIIKSFVGD
;
A
#
# COMPACT_ATOMS: atom_id res chain seq x y z
N MET A 1 -19.02 1.96 -19.92
CA MET A 1 -20.45 1.97 -19.52
C MET A 1 -20.67 1.22 -18.21
N GLU A 2 -19.92 0.13 -17.95
CA GLU A 2 -19.95 -0.58 -16.67
C GLU A 2 -19.33 0.20 -15.50
N GLY A 3 -18.23 0.94 -15.69
CA GLY A 3 -17.64 1.80 -14.65
C GLY A 3 -18.60 2.91 -14.18
N TYR A 4 -19.29 3.56 -15.12
CA TYR A 4 -20.27 4.61 -14.83
C TYR A 4 -21.47 4.10 -14.00
N ILE A 5 -21.94 2.87 -14.27
CA ILE A 5 -23.03 2.24 -13.50
C ILE A 5 -22.57 1.86 -12.09
N ARG A 6 -21.29 1.49 -11.92
CA ARG A 6 -20.73 1.13 -10.61
C ARG A 6 -20.59 2.35 -9.69
N ASP A 7 -20.18 3.50 -10.23
CA ASP A 7 -20.08 4.76 -9.48
C ASP A 7 -21.46 5.29 -9.06
N ASP A 8 -22.46 5.22 -9.95
CA ASP A 8 -23.85 5.58 -9.65
C ASP A 8 -24.47 4.68 -8.55
N LEU A 9 -24.16 3.38 -8.56
CA LEU A 9 -24.63 2.42 -7.54
C LEU A 9 -23.90 2.56 -6.20
N ALA A 10 -22.58 2.83 -6.21
CA ALA A 10 -21.82 3.10 -4.99
C ALA A 10 -22.29 4.39 -4.29
N THR A 11 -22.68 5.40 -5.07
CA THR A 11 -23.22 6.66 -4.55
C THR A 11 -24.62 6.48 -3.96
N ALA A 12 -25.47 5.66 -4.58
CA ALA A 12 -26.84 5.42 -4.12
C ALA A 12 -26.96 4.40 -2.97
N ASN A 13 -26.10 3.38 -2.96
CA ASN A 13 -25.98 2.40 -1.88
C ASN A 13 -24.53 1.88 -1.79
N PRO A 14 -23.69 2.46 -0.93
CA PRO A 14 -22.28 2.07 -0.85
C PRO A 14 -22.08 0.61 -0.39
N ASP A 15 -23.08 -0.03 0.21
CA ASP A 15 -23.01 -1.44 0.61
C ASP A 15 -23.27 -2.42 -0.55
N SER A 16 -23.80 -1.92 -1.68
CA SER A 16 -24.12 -2.72 -2.87
C SER A 16 -22.88 -3.10 -3.69
N VAL A 17 -21.76 -2.41 -3.49
CA VAL A 17 -20.48 -2.64 -4.17
C VAL A 17 -19.45 -3.10 -3.14
N ASN A 18 -18.66 -4.11 -3.49
CA ASN A 18 -17.55 -4.53 -2.66
C ASN A 18 -16.37 -3.55 -2.87
N PRO A 19 -15.87 -2.90 -1.80
CA PRO A 19 -14.91 -1.80 -1.90
C PRO A 19 -13.58 -2.20 -2.54
N VAL A 20 -13.29 -3.50 -2.59
CA VAL A 20 -12.03 -4.03 -3.13
C VAL A 20 -12.20 -4.80 -4.46
N ASP A 21 -13.36 -4.70 -5.14
CA ASP A 21 -13.42 -5.27 -6.49
C ASP A 21 -12.52 -4.44 -7.42
N LEU A 22 -11.76 -5.14 -8.25
CA LEU A 22 -10.82 -4.56 -9.19
C LEU A 22 -11.52 -3.56 -10.11
N LEU A 23 -10.86 -2.45 -10.42
CA LEU A 23 -11.34 -1.47 -11.39
C LEU A 23 -10.86 -1.86 -12.78
N ASP A 24 -11.63 -1.50 -13.81
CA ASP A 24 -11.16 -1.66 -15.18
C ASP A 24 -9.92 -0.81 -15.43
N TRP A 25 -8.95 -1.39 -16.15
CA TRP A 25 -7.66 -0.74 -16.34
C TRP A 25 -7.73 0.50 -17.24
N GLN A 26 -8.70 0.59 -18.16
CA GLN A 26 -8.89 1.78 -18.99
C GLN A 26 -9.51 2.91 -18.18
N ASP A 27 -10.51 2.58 -17.35
CA ASP A 27 -11.15 3.54 -16.45
C ASP A 27 -10.13 4.09 -15.43
N SER A 28 -9.36 3.23 -14.76
CA SER A 28 -8.28 3.67 -13.84
C SER A 28 -7.20 4.49 -14.56
N ARG A 29 -6.82 4.10 -15.78
CA ARG A 29 -5.87 4.89 -16.57
C ARG A 29 -6.41 6.28 -16.87
N ASN A 30 -7.66 6.38 -17.30
CA ASN A 30 -8.27 7.67 -17.65
C ASN A 30 -8.36 8.58 -16.43
N GLN A 31 -8.75 8.05 -15.27
CA GLN A 31 -8.77 8.79 -13.99
C GLN A 31 -7.38 9.31 -13.61
N LEU A 32 -6.34 8.47 -13.65
CA LEU A 32 -4.97 8.91 -13.35
C LEU A 32 -4.47 9.97 -14.32
N LEU A 33 -4.91 9.93 -15.58
CA LEU A 33 -4.51 10.93 -16.59
C LEU A 33 -5.12 12.33 -16.35
N GLU A 34 -6.08 12.48 -15.43
CA GLU A 34 -6.69 13.77 -15.10
C GLU A 34 -5.71 14.70 -14.36
N THR A 35 -4.79 14.14 -13.57
CA THR A 35 -3.83 14.89 -12.73
C THR A 35 -2.41 14.81 -13.27
N THR A 36 -1.51 15.70 -12.81
CA THR A 36 -0.14 15.73 -13.31
C THR A 36 0.68 14.57 -12.75
N GLU A 37 0.46 14.29 -11.48
CA GLU A 37 1.04 13.22 -10.68
C GLU A 37 0.63 11.86 -11.25
N GLY A 38 -0.65 11.70 -11.60
CA GLY A 38 -1.16 10.46 -12.18
C GLY A 38 -0.67 10.24 -13.62
N ARG A 39 -0.53 11.30 -14.42
CA ARG A 39 0.14 11.22 -15.73
C ARG A 39 1.57 10.71 -15.61
N ALA A 40 2.34 11.23 -14.65
CA ALA A 40 3.72 10.79 -14.42
C ALA A 40 3.78 9.30 -14.04
N LEU A 41 2.89 8.84 -13.16
CA LEU A 41 2.80 7.42 -12.76
C LEU A 41 2.42 6.52 -13.96
N VAL A 42 1.43 6.94 -14.76
CA VAL A 42 1.02 6.20 -15.96
C VAL A 42 2.17 6.07 -16.95
N ASP A 43 2.90 7.15 -17.21
CA ASP A 43 4.04 7.15 -18.13
C ASP A 43 5.19 6.27 -17.60
N GLU A 44 5.50 6.36 -16.31
CA GLU A 44 6.48 5.50 -15.64
C GLU A 44 6.13 4.01 -15.82
N TRP A 45 4.92 3.60 -15.42
CA TRP A 45 4.48 2.21 -15.53
C TRP A 45 4.36 1.74 -16.98
N GLN A 46 3.97 2.63 -17.90
CA GLN A 46 3.92 2.31 -19.31
C GLN A 46 5.31 2.01 -19.88
N SER A 47 6.34 2.69 -19.39
CA SER A 47 7.74 2.46 -19.78
C SER A 47 8.31 1.16 -19.19
N MET A 48 7.78 0.71 -18.05
CA MET A 48 8.26 -0.46 -17.32
C MET A 48 7.25 -1.60 -17.39
N ALA A 49 7.34 -2.49 -18.38
CA ALA A 49 6.47 -3.67 -18.54
C ALA A 49 4.97 -3.40 -18.79
N GLY A 50 4.48 -2.15 -18.66
CA GLY A 50 3.15 -1.70 -19.07
C GLY A 50 2.20 -1.38 -17.93
N PHE A 51 1.38 -0.35 -18.12
CA PHE A 51 0.45 0.17 -17.11
C PHE A 51 -0.48 -0.89 -16.51
N LYS A 52 -1.10 -1.71 -17.37
CA LYS A 52 -2.07 -2.74 -16.94
C LYS A 52 -1.45 -3.73 -15.94
N THR A 53 -0.23 -4.18 -16.18
CA THR A 53 0.45 -5.15 -15.30
C THR A 53 0.74 -4.58 -13.92
N HIS A 54 1.17 -3.32 -13.84
CA HIS A 54 1.39 -2.65 -12.56
C HIS A 54 0.09 -2.38 -11.83
N LEU A 55 -0.94 -1.91 -12.52
CA LEU A 55 -2.26 -1.71 -11.93
C LEU A 55 -2.82 -3.00 -11.33
N GLU A 56 -2.73 -4.13 -12.05
CA GLU A 56 -3.19 -5.44 -11.56
C GLU A 56 -2.46 -5.85 -10.27
N ARG A 57 -1.14 -5.60 -10.17
CA ARG A 57 -0.37 -5.83 -8.93
C ARG A 57 -0.86 -4.94 -7.80
N VAL A 58 -1.04 -3.64 -8.07
CA VAL A 58 -1.48 -2.67 -7.07
C VAL A 58 -2.83 -3.03 -6.51
N GLN A 59 -3.83 -3.25 -7.39
CA GLN A 59 -5.17 -3.59 -6.95
C GLN A 59 -5.21 -4.95 -6.23
N THR A 60 -4.40 -5.93 -6.65
CA THR A 60 -4.33 -7.24 -5.98
C THR A 60 -3.75 -7.13 -4.58
N GLN A 61 -2.65 -6.40 -4.41
CA GLN A 61 -2.02 -6.21 -3.10
C GLN A 61 -2.90 -5.34 -2.19
N ALA A 62 -3.45 -4.22 -2.70
CA ALA A 62 -4.36 -3.36 -1.95
C ALA A 62 -5.60 -4.14 -1.47
N ARG A 63 -6.20 -4.97 -2.33
CA ARG A 63 -7.30 -5.87 -1.94
C ARG A 63 -6.88 -6.82 -0.82
N GLY A 64 -5.69 -7.41 -0.91
CA GLY A 64 -5.16 -8.30 0.13
C GLY A 64 -5.01 -7.60 1.48
N ILE A 65 -4.47 -6.38 1.47
CA ILE A 65 -4.32 -5.52 2.66
C ILE A 65 -5.68 -5.21 3.27
N VAL A 66 -6.61 -4.68 2.48
CA VAL A 66 -7.92 -4.24 2.97
C VAL A 66 -8.74 -5.41 3.51
N ASN A 67 -8.69 -6.58 2.87
CA ASN A 67 -9.32 -7.81 3.37
C ASN A 67 -8.68 -8.32 4.68
N ALA A 68 -7.38 -8.14 4.86
CA ALA A 68 -6.69 -8.53 6.09
C ALA A 68 -6.93 -7.55 7.25
N VAL A 69 -7.26 -6.29 6.96
CA VAL A 69 -7.62 -5.28 7.96
C VAL A 69 -9.01 -5.54 8.55
N SER A 70 -10.00 -5.90 7.73
CA SER A 70 -11.35 -6.16 8.20
C SER A 70 -12.15 -7.02 7.23
N GLU A 71 -13.13 -7.77 7.74
CA GLU A 71 -14.17 -8.42 6.92
C GLU A 71 -15.42 -7.53 6.77
N ASP A 72 -15.53 -6.45 7.56
CA ASP A 72 -16.65 -5.52 7.52
C ASP A 72 -16.47 -4.48 6.42
N ARG A 73 -17.37 -4.46 5.43
CA ARG A 73 -17.28 -3.58 4.26
C ARG A 73 -17.25 -2.09 4.62
N ARG A 74 -17.92 -1.70 5.70
CA ARG A 74 -17.92 -0.31 6.15
C ARG A 74 -16.57 0.05 6.75
N ALA A 75 -15.98 -0.80 7.58
CA ALA A 75 -14.64 -0.63 8.11
C ALA A 75 -13.57 -0.60 7.01
N MET A 76 -13.68 -1.45 5.99
CA MET A 76 -12.81 -1.40 4.80
C MET A 76 -12.87 -0.03 4.12
N ARG A 77 -14.07 0.50 3.86
CA ARG A 77 -14.24 1.84 3.27
C ARG A 77 -13.65 2.94 4.14
N VAL A 78 -13.85 2.88 5.45
CA VAL A 78 -13.28 3.86 6.38
C VAL A 78 -11.76 3.80 6.37
N PHE A 79 -11.17 2.60 6.31
CA PHE A 79 -9.71 2.44 6.20
C PHE A 79 -9.17 3.06 4.90
N MET A 80 -9.82 2.77 3.76
CA MET A 80 -9.44 3.33 2.46
C MET A 80 -9.61 4.86 2.42
N GLN A 81 -10.74 5.37 2.92
CA GLN A 81 -10.99 6.81 2.97
C GLN A 81 -9.98 7.53 3.87
N ARG A 82 -9.58 6.95 5.01
CA ARG A 82 -8.50 7.53 5.84
C ARG A 82 -7.18 7.61 5.07
N PHE A 83 -6.83 6.56 4.33
CA PHE A 83 -5.64 6.60 3.47
C PHE A 83 -5.75 7.72 2.42
N ASP A 84 -6.91 7.86 1.78
CA ASP A 84 -7.13 8.89 0.77
C ASP A 84 -7.07 10.31 1.38
N ASP A 85 -7.72 10.53 2.52
CA ASP A 85 -7.79 11.85 3.16
C ASP A 85 -6.49 12.28 3.84
N SER A 86 -5.62 11.33 4.22
CA SER A 86 -4.40 11.62 4.97
C SER A 86 -3.21 12.05 4.11
N MET A 87 -3.30 11.93 2.79
CA MET A 87 -2.14 12.09 1.91
C MET A 87 -2.48 12.87 0.64
N THR A 88 -1.49 13.58 0.11
CA THR A 88 -1.56 14.18 -1.23
C THR A 88 -1.63 13.08 -2.30
N GLU A 89 -2.04 13.45 -3.51
CA GLU A 89 -2.00 12.52 -4.65
C GLU A 89 -0.58 12.00 -4.94
N ALA A 90 0.43 12.86 -4.83
CA ALA A 90 1.83 12.49 -5.01
C ALA A 90 2.26 11.40 -4.01
N ALA A 91 1.96 11.59 -2.72
CA ALA A 91 2.22 10.59 -1.68
C ALA A 91 1.47 9.26 -1.94
N ARG A 92 0.18 9.32 -2.29
CA ARG A 92 -0.60 8.09 -2.60
C ARG A 92 -0.01 7.34 -3.81
N TYR A 93 0.40 8.05 -4.84
CA TYR A 93 0.98 7.44 -6.04
C TYR A 93 2.39 6.90 -5.80
N ALA A 94 3.17 7.49 -4.89
CA ALA A 94 4.42 6.90 -4.42
C ALA A 94 4.17 5.55 -3.71
N VAL A 95 3.10 5.43 -2.91
CA VAL A 95 2.69 4.14 -2.32
C VAL A 95 2.29 3.14 -3.40
N TYR A 96 1.54 3.57 -4.43
CA TYR A 96 1.17 2.69 -5.54
C TYR A 96 2.40 2.19 -6.31
N ALA A 97 3.35 3.08 -6.61
CA ALA A 97 4.61 2.71 -7.27
C ALA A 97 5.41 1.70 -6.43
N GLU A 98 5.51 1.92 -5.12
CA GLU A 98 6.20 1.00 -4.20
C GLU A 98 5.53 -0.37 -4.14
N ILE A 99 4.19 -0.43 -4.17
CA ILE A 99 3.44 -1.68 -4.27
C ILE A 99 3.75 -2.39 -5.60
N ALA A 100 3.74 -1.65 -6.71
CA ALA A 100 3.95 -2.19 -8.04
C ALA A 100 5.35 -2.79 -8.25
N ASP A 101 6.36 -2.15 -7.64
CA ASP A 101 7.75 -2.63 -7.60
C ASP A 101 7.93 -3.94 -6.83
N GLY A 102 7.09 -4.16 -5.82
CA GLY A 102 7.13 -5.36 -4.99
C GLY A 102 8.39 -5.46 -4.09
N PRO A 103 8.56 -6.62 -3.43
CA PRO A 103 9.66 -6.85 -2.51
C PRO A 103 11.03 -6.91 -3.20
N PRO A 104 12.11 -6.52 -2.51
CA PRO A 104 13.46 -6.64 -3.06
C PRO A 104 13.81 -8.11 -3.33
N SER A 105 14.54 -8.38 -4.41
CA SER A 105 15.01 -9.73 -4.75
C SER A 105 16.12 -10.24 -3.83
N PHE A 106 16.81 -9.33 -3.14
CA PHE A 106 17.88 -9.64 -2.21
C PHE A 106 17.99 -8.53 -1.16
N VAL A 107 18.19 -8.92 0.10
CA VAL A 107 18.55 -8.03 1.20
C VAL A 107 19.64 -8.68 2.05
N ASN A 108 20.46 -7.84 2.68
CA ASN A 108 21.34 -8.31 3.75
C ASN A 108 20.49 -8.37 5.03
N PRO A 109 20.35 -9.55 5.68
CA PRO A 109 19.62 -9.65 6.94
C PRO A 109 20.17 -8.69 7.98
N VAL A 110 19.30 -8.13 8.81
CA VAL A 110 19.74 -7.28 9.92
C VAL A 110 20.46 -8.11 10.98
N ASP A 111 21.33 -7.46 11.75
CA ASP A 111 21.97 -8.05 12.92
C ASP A 111 21.04 -8.02 14.15
N GLU A 112 21.56 -8.48 15.29
CA GLU A 112 20.82 -8.52 16.55
C GLU A 112 20.35 -7.12 17.01
N ASP A 113 21.17 -6.08 16.76
CA ASP A 113 20.82 -4.71 17.12
C ASP A 113 19.71 -4.17 16.21
N GLY A 114 19.70 -4.55 14.93
CA GLY A 114 18.60 -4.28 14.03
C GLY A 114 17.29 -4.94 14.47
N LEU A 115 17.33 -6.20 14.90
CA LEU A 115 16.17 -6.89 15.47
C LEU A 115 15.67 -6.22 16.76
N LYS A 116 16.58 -5.82 17.67
CA LYS A 116 16.23 -5.08 18.88
C LYS A 116 15.55 -3.75 18.56
N LYS A 117 16.07 -3.01 17.57
CA LYS A 117 15.50 -1.74 17.12
C LYS A 117 14.09 -1.94 16.56
N PHE A 118 13.90 -2.94 15.69
CA PHE A 118 12.59 -3.24 15.14
C PHE A 118 11.60 -3.69 16.22
N GLY A 119 12.04 -4.54 17.16
CA GLY A 119 11.27 -5.02 18.30
C GLY A 119 11.08 -4.02 19.45
N ALA A 120 11.38 -2.74 19.26
CA ALA A 120 11.23 -1.74 20.32
C ALA A 120 9.76 -1.52 20.72
N ASN A 121 8.82 -1.69 19.78
CA ASN A 121 7.38 -1.59 20.02
C ASN A 121 6.68 -2.96 19.97
N GLN A 122 5.39 -3.00 20.37
CA GLN A 122 4.62 -4.25 20.42
C GLN A 122 4.52 -4.92 19.04
N VAL A 123 4.16 -4.16 18.01
CA VAL A 123 4.00 -4.64 16.63
C VAL A 123 5.27 -5.33 16.13
N GLY A 124 6.42 -4.71 16.33
CA GLY A 124 7.71 -5.25 15.91
C GLY A 124 8.08 -6.55 16.63
N ARG A 125 7.82 -6.65 17.95
CA ARG A 125 8.05 -7.90 18.69
C ARG A 125 7.18 -9.04 18.17
N GLU A 126 5.89 -8.78 18.00
CA GLU A 126 4.98 -9.80 17.51
C GLU A 126 5.35 -10.28 16.10
N LEU A 127 5.83 -9.39 15.23
CA LEU A 127 6.30 -9.76 13.90
C LEU A 127 7.61 -10.57 13.95
N ILE A 128 8.56 -10.21 14.83
CA ILE A 128 9.78 -11.00 15.03
C ILE A 128 9.42 -12.41 15.50
N ASP A 129 8.52 -12.53 16.47
CA ASP A 129 8.06 -13.82 16.99
C ASP A 129 7.35 -14.64 15.90
N GLU A 130 6.50 -14.00 15.10
CA GLU A 130 5.77 -14.63 13.98
C GLU A 130 6.71 -15.11 12.86
N TRP A 131 7.73 -14.33 12.52
CA TRP A 131 8.68 -14.67 11.45
C TRP A 131 9.78 -15.64 11.89
N GLY A 132 10.05 -15.73 13.19
CA GLY A 132 11.01 -16.67 13.78
C GLY A 132 12.39 -16.58 13.11
N PRO A 133 12.90 -17.68 12.51
CA PRO A 133 14.25 -17.71 11.93
C PRO A 133 14.43 -16.75 10.75
N TRP A 134 13.34 -16.30 10.11
CA TRP A 134 13.37 -15.39 8.96
C TRP A 134 13.23 -13.92 9.35
N ALA A 135 13.12 -13.61 10.64
CA ALA A 135 12.86 -12.24 11.12
C ALA A 135 13.93 -11.25 10.63
N ALA A 136 15.21 -11.61 10.67
CA ALA A 136 16.30 -10.73 10.24
C ALA A 136 16.21 -10.33 8.76
N GLU A 137 15.82 -11.26 7.90
CA GLU A 137 15.63 -11.02 6.47
C GLU A 137 14.37 -10.19 6.21
N LYS A 138 13.25 -10.54 6.85
CA LYS A 138 11.98 -9.81 6.69
C LYS A 138 12.07 -8.38 7.23
N VAL A 139 12.75 -8.14 8.36
CA VAL A 139 13.01 -6.77 8.85
C VAL A 139 13.84 -5.97 7.84
N ALA A 140 14.89 -6.58 7.27
CA ALA A 140 15.70 -5.92 6.24
C ALA A 140 14.87 -5.55 5.00
N ALA A 141 14.00 -6.45 4.53
CA ALA A 141 13.11 -6.19 3.41
C ALA A 141 12.09 -5.08 3.71
N ALA A 142 11.49 -5.08 4.90
CA ALA A 142 10.56 -4.03 5.32
C ALA A 142 11.25 -2.65 5.36
N TRP A 143 12.44 -2.56 5.96
CA TRP A 143 13.22 -1.31 6.00
C TRP A 143 13.67 -0.86 4.61
N PHE A 144 14.08 -1.79 3.76
CA PHE A 144 14.46 -1.45 2.39
C PHE A 144 13.29 -0.78 1.65
N ARG A 145 12.09 -1.36 1.71
CA ARG A 145 10.91 -0.81 1.05
C ARG A 145 10.44 0.50 1.68
N ALA A 146 10.46 0.60 3.01
CA ALA A 146 10.14 1.85 3.69
C ALA A 146 11.10 2.98 3.25
N ASN A 147 12.41 2.72 3.22
CA ASN A 147 13.39 3.71 2.76
C ASN A 147 13.20 4.07 1.29
N ARG A 148 12.91 3.09 0.43
CA ARG A 148 12.67 3.33 -1.00
C ARG A 148 11.39 4.14 -1.24
N LEU A 149 10.33 3.88 -0.47
CA LEU A 149 9.10 4.67 -0.48
C LEU A 149 9.35 6.12 -0.08
N LEU A 150 9.98 6.33 1.09
CA LEU A 150 10.26 7.67 1.59
C LEU A 150 11.19 8.45 0.66
N ALA A 151 12.11 7.78 -0.03
CA ALA A 151 12.98 8.42 -1.02
C ALA A 151 12.26 8.89 -2.30
N ARG A 152 10.99 8.49 -2.53
CA ARG A 152 10.15 8.97 -3.63
C ARG A 152 9.28 10.16 -3.26
N MET A 153 9.15 10.42 -1.96
CA MET A 153 8.33 11.50 -1.42
C MET A 153 9.21 12.71 -1.16
N ASP A 154 8.62 13.90 -1.23
CA ASP A 154 9.24 15.06 -0.59
C ASP A 154 9.09 14.98 0.94
N ASP A 155 9.74 15.89 1.67
CA ASP A 155 9.73 15.86 3.14
C ASP A 155 8.31 16.01 3.72
N ALA A 156 7.40 16.72 3.04
CA ALA A 156 6.04 16.93 3.51
C ALA A 156 5.19 15.67 3.29
N ASP A 157 5.24 15.11 2.09
CA ASP A 157 4.56 13.86 1.73
C ASP A 157 5.04 12.68 2.59
N ALA A 158 6.34 12.64 2.90
CA ALA A 158 6.93 11.64 3.78
C ALA A 158 6.39 11.76 5.21
N LEU A 159 6.22 12.99 5.72
CA LEU A 159 5.63 13.23 7.04
C LEU A 159 4.15 12.82 7.07
N ASP A 160 3.36 13.20 6.06
CA ASP A 160 1.95 12.82 5.96
C ASP A 160 1.77 11.29 5.93
N PHE A 161 2.64 10.58 5.19
CA PHE A 161 2.65 9.12 5.17
C PHE A 161 2.99 8.53 6.54
N LEU A 162 4.01 9.07 7.23
CA LEU A 162 4.42 8.58 8.54
C LEU A 162 3.35 8.85 9.60
N ASP A 163 2.71 10.01 9.59
CA ASP A 163 1.60 10.35 10.48
C ASP A 163 0.41 9.40 10.26
N TRP A 164 0.04 9.14 9.00
CA TRP A 164 -0.98 8.14 8.68
C TRP A 164 -0.61 6.74 9.19
N PHE A 165 0.65 6.34 9.03
CA PHE A 165 1.13 5.03 9.46
C PHE A 165 1.15 4.88 10.98
N ASP A 166 1.56 5.91 11.71
CA ASP A 166 1.60 5.93 13.17
C ASP A 166 0.20 5.91 13.80
N ASP A 167 -0.81 6.41 13.07
CA ASP A 167 -2.23 6.38 13.45
C ASP A 167 -2.94 5.03 13.17
N LEU A 168 -2.22 4.03 12.65
CA LEU A 168 -2.75 2.69 12.42
C LEU A 168 -2.91 1.92 13.73
N LYS A 169 -3.98 1.13 13.81
CA LYS A 169 -4.10 0.14 14.90
C LYS A 169 -3.00 -0.92 14.77
N PRO A 170 -2.58 -1.59 15.86
CA PRO A 170 -1.53 -2.60 15.81
C PRO A 170 -1.73 -3.67 14.72
N ASN A 171 -2.95 -4.15 14.54
CA ASN A 171 -3.27 -5.14 13.50
C ASN A 171 -3.15 -4.56 12.07
N GLU A 172 -3.55 -3.31 11.88
CA GLU A 172 -3.45 -2.60 10.59
C GLU A 172 -1.96 -2.40 10.23
N ALA A 173 -1.16 -1.89 11.18
CA ALA A 173 0.28 -1.69 11.00
C ALA A 173 1.00 -3.02 10.69
N LYS A 174 0.68 -4.11 11.40
CA LYS A 174 1.21 -5.45 11.10
C LYS A 174 0.89 -5.88 9.68
N THR A 175 -0.35 -5.71 9.24
CA THR A 175 -0.78 -6.06 7.87
C THR A 175 -0.01 -5.27 6.81
N ILE A 176 0.18 -3.96 7.01
CA ILE A 176 0.97 -3.13 6.09
C ILE A 176 2.43 -3.59 6.05
N ILE A 177 3.08 -3.78 7.20
CA ILE A 177 4.47 -4.25 7.26
C ILE A 177 4.62 -5.63 6.59
N LYS A 178 3.67 -6.55 6.80
CA LYS A 178 3.68 -7.85 6.14
C LYS A 178 3.55 -7.74 4.62
N SER A 179 2.75 -6.80 4.14
CA SER A 179 2.64 -6.53 2.70
C SER A 179 3.94 -6.02 2.09
N PHE A 180 4.83 -5.41 2.90
CA PHE A 180 6.13 -4.95 2.43
C PHE A 180 7.09 -6.13 2.19
N VAL A 181 7.06 -7.16 3.03
CA VAL A 181 8.06 -8.24 2.95
C VAL A 181 7.70 -9.36 1.97
N GLY A 182 6.41 -9.51 1.64
CA GLY A 182 5.92 -10.68 0.92
C GLY A 182 5.79 -11.92 1.83
N ASP A 183 5.04 -12.92 1.35
CA ASP A 183 4.82 -14.18 2.08
C ASP A 183 6.11 -14.96 2.30
#